data_AF-A0A2I0W5G6-F1
#
_entry.id   AF-A0A2I0W5G6-F1
#
_cell.length_a   1.000
_cell.length_b   1.000
_cell.length_c   1.000
_cell.angle_alpha   90.00
_cell.angle_beta   90.00
_cell.angle_gamma   90.00
#
_symmetry.space_group_name_H-M   'P 1'
#
loop_
_entity.id
_entity.type
_entity.pdbx_description
1 polymer ?
#
loop_
_entity_poly.entity_id
_entity_poly.type
_entity_poly.pdbx_seq_one_letter_code
_entity_poly.pdbx_strand_id
1 'polypeptide(L)' 'MTRCPLPISCSTFNQDGSIFAYAVCYDWSKGAENHNPATAKTYLYLHSPQESEVKGKPRIGATQRK' A
#
# COMPACT_ATOMS: atom_id res chain seq x y z
N MET A 1 -11.79 -8.96 -6.43
CA MET A 1 -10.66 -8.05 -6.13
C MET A 1 -10.15 -7.47 -7.45
N THR A 2 -10.53 -6.24 -7.76
CA THR A 2 -9.99 -5.52 -8.91
C THR A 2 -8.52 -5.23 -8.65
N ARG A 3 -7.63 -5.72 -9.53
CA ARG A 3 -6.19 -5.44 -9.42
C ARG A 3 -5.93 -3.95 -9.67
N CYS A 4 -4.93 -3.38 -8.97
CA CYS A 4 -4.44 -2.05 -9.32
C CYS A 4 -3.84 -2.09 -10.75
N PRO A 5 -4.27 -1.22 -11.67
CA PRO A 5 -3.84 -1.27 -13.06
C PRO A 5 -2.42 -0.70 -13.29
N LEU A 6 -1.86 -0.01 -12.29
CA LEU A 6 -0.54 0.62 -12.33
C LEU A 6 0.24 0.32 -11.03
N PRO A 7 1.56 0.55 -11.00
CA PRO A 7 2.39 0.40 -9.80
C PRO A 7 1.94 1.28 -8.63
N ILE A 8 2.30 0.85 -7.42
CA ILE A 8 2.19 1.68 -6.21
C ILE A 8 3.53 2.38 -6.01
N SER A 9 3.57 3.70 -6.22
CA SER A 9 4.82 4.47 -6.20
C SER A 9 5.23 4.89 -4.79
N CYS A 10 4.27 5.14 -3.91
CA CYS A 10 4.51 5.45 -2.50
C CYS A 10 3.31 5.07 -1.63
N SER A 11 3.56 4.92 -0.33
CA SER A 11 2.53 4.69 0.67
C SER A 11 2.96 5.20 2.05
N THR A 12 1.99 5.51 2.90
CA THR A 12 2.23 5.93 4.29
C THR A 12 1.00 5.73 5.15
N PHE A 13 1.20 5.64 6.46
CA PHE A 13 0.13 5.82 7.44
C PHE A 13 -0.01 7.30 7.82
N ASN A 14 -1.20 7.68 8.28
CA ASN A 14 -1.40 8.91 9.05
C ASN A 14 -0.85 8.74 10.49
N GLN A 15 -0.94 9.81 11.30
CA GLN A 15 -0.29 9.88 12.61
C GLN A 15 -0.69 8.77 13.59
N ASP A 16 -1.96 8.36 13.62
CA ASP A 16 -2.49 7.34 14.53
C ASP A 16 -2.64 5.95 13.87
N GLY A 17 -2.31 5.83 12.58
CA GLY A 17 -2.42 4.58 11.83
C GLY A 17 -3.84 4.19 11.42
N SER A 18 -4.85 5.05 11.62
CA SER A 18 -6.23 4.76 11.22
C SER A 18 -6.45 4.77 9.70
N ILE A 19 -5.50 5.33 8.93
CA ILE A 19 -5.56 5.42 7.47
C ILE A 19 -4.22 4.96 6.90
N PHE A 20 -4.27 3.99 5.99
CA PHE A 20 -3.18 3.66 5.08
C PHE A 20 -3.44 4.29 3.71
N ALA A 21 -2.61 5.25 3.33
CA ALA A 21 -2.68 5.92 2.04
C ALA A 21 -1.66 5.31 1.07
N TYR A 22 -2.06 5.10 -0.19
CA TYR A 22 -1.16 4.64 -1.25
C TYR A 22 -1.47 5.32 -2.59
N ALA A 23 -0.40 5.66 -3.32
CA ALA A 23 -0.48 6.30 -4.63
C ALA A 23 -0.33 5.26 -5.74
N VAL A 24 -1.22 5.30 -6.73
CA VAL A 24 -1.19 4.42 -7.91
C VAL A 24 -0.94 5.28 -9.15
N CYS A 25 0.27 5.17 -9.70
CA CYS A 25 0.69 5.88 -10.91
C CYS A 25 1.89 5.18 -11.55
N TYR A 26 2.23 5.59 -12.78
CA TYR A 26 3.43 5.10 -13.44
C TYR A 26 4.70 5.56 -12.72
N ASP A 27 5.59 4.63 -12.41
CA ASP A 27 6.78 4.82 -11.57
C ASP A 27 8.09 4.79 -12.38
N TRP A 28 8.02 4.90 -13.70
CA TRP A 28 9.17 4.82 -14.61
C TRP A 28 9.90 3.47 -14.69
N SER A 29 9.36 2.41 -14.09
CA SER A 29 9.97 1.07 -14.11
C SER A 29 10.21 0.48 -15.53
N LYS A 30 9.56 1.03 -16.56
CA LYS A 30 9.75 0.65 -17.97
C LYS A 30 10.18 1.83 -18.86
N GLY A 31 10.83 2.84 -18.31
CA GLY A 31 11.34 3.98 -19.07
C GLY A 31 10.29 5.00 -19.50
N ALA A 32 10.74 6.12 -20.08
CA ALA A 32 9.87 7.22 -20.49
C ALA A 32 9.00 6.87 -21.71
N GLU A 33 9.49 5.98 -22.57
CA GLU A 33 8.81 5.49 -23.77
C GLU A 33 7.49 4.76 -23.48
N ASN A 34 7.34 4.24 -22.25
CA ASN A 34 6.13 3.58 -21.78
C ASN A 34 5.21 4.52 -20.95
N HIS A 35 5.52 5.82 -20.89
CA HIS A 35 4.69 6.82 -20.25
C HIS A 35 3.92 7.65 -21.29
N ASN A 36 2.59 7.69 -21.18
CA ASN A 36 1.77 8.61 -21.96
C ASN A 36 1.15 9.67 -21.03
N PRO A 37 1.69 10.90 -20.98
CA PRO A 37 1.17 11.97 -20.13
C PRO A 37 -0.29 12.35 -20.41
N ALA A 38 -0.78 12.18 -21.65
CA ALA A 38 -2.14 12.55 -22.01
C ALA A 38 -3.21 11.62 -21.41
N THR A 39 -2.84 10.39 -21.07
CA THR A 39 -3.74 9.38 -20.49
C THR A 39 -3.33 8.95 -19.09
N ALA A 40 -2.16 9.38 -18.62
CA ALA A 40 -1.66 9.09 -17.29
C ALA A 40 -2.62 9.62 -16.22
N LYS A 41 -3.14 8.70 -15.40
CA LYS A 41 -3.94 9.04 -14.23
C LYS A 41 -3.17 8.64 -12.97
N THR A 42 -3.14 9.56 -12.02
CA THR A 42 -2.65 9.32 -10.67
C THR A 42 -3.84 9.21 -9.74
N TYR A 43 -3.90 8.12 -8.98
CA TYR A 43 -4.92 7.92 -7.96
C TYR A 43 -4.28 7.90 -6.58
N LEU A 44 -4.95 8.53 -5.62
CA LEU A 44 -4.65 8.41 -4.20
C LEU A 44 -5.79 7.62 -3.57
N TYR A 45 -5.46 6.44 -3.05
CA TYR A 45 -6.41 5.59 -2.37
C TYR A 45 -6.15 5.62 -0.87
N LEU A 46 -7.25 5.58 -0.10
CA LEU A 46 -7.24 5.51 1.35
C LEU A 46 -7.86 4.19 1.77
N HIS A 47 -7.17 3.47 2.63
CA HIS A 47 -7.64 2.24 3.25
C HIS A 47 -7.76 2.45 4.75
N SER A 48 -8.89 2.04 5.32
CA SER A 48 -9.06 1.96 6.78
C SER A 48 -8.68 0.54 7.20
N PRO A 49 -7.45 0.31 7.69
CA PRO A 49 -6.97 -1.03 8.01
C PRO A 49 -7.77 -1.68 9.14
N GLN A 50 -8.01 -2.97 9.02
CA GLN A 50 -8.49 -3.80 10.13
C GLN A 50 -7.32 -4.21 11.00
N GLU A 51 -7.55 -4.46 12.29
CA GLU A 51 -6.48 -4.87 13.22
C GLU A 51 -5.75 -6.13 12.75
N SER A 52 -6.46 -7.06 12.12
CA SER A 52 -5.93 -8.32 11.58
C SER A 52 -4.96 -8.13 10.42
N GLU A 53 -4.99 -6.98 9.75
CA GLU A 53 -4.13 -6.65 8.61
C GLU A 53 -2.79 -6.04 9.04
N VAL A 54 -2.75 -5.38 10.22
CA VAL A 54 -1.60 -4.58 10.67
C VAL A 54 -0.93 -5.11 11.93
N LYS A 55 -1.65 -5.85 12.79
CA LYS A 55 -1.06 -6.46 13.99
C LYS A 55 -0.45 -7.81 13.65
N GLY A 56 0.76 -8.05 14.16
CA GLY A 56 1.41 -9.35 14.04
C GLY A 56 0.56 -10.48 14.63
N LYS A 57 0.55 -11.64 13.96
CA LYS A 57 -0.16 -12.81 14.47
C LYS A 57 0.38 -13.20 15.86
N PRO A 58 -0.47 -13.56 16.84
CA PRO A 58 -0.02 -14.05 18.12
C PRO A 58 0.95 -15.23 17.93
N ARG A 59 2.15 -15.16 18.53
CA ARG A 59 3.07 -16.31 18.53
C ARG A 59 2.45 -17.40 19.40
N ILE A 60 1.97 -18.47 18.77
CA ILE A 60 1.58 -19.72 19.44
C ILE A 60 2.88 -20.30 20.02
N GLY A 61 3.10 -20.17 21.33
CA GLY A 61 4.22 -20.83 22.02
C GLY A 61 5.19 -19.95 22.82
N ALA A 62 4.87 -18.68 23.10
CA ALA A 62 5.61 -17.93 24.14
C ALA A 62 5.19 -18.41 25.55
N THR A 63 5.44 -19.68 25.84
CA THR A 63 5.40 -20.21 27.20
C THR A 63 6.54 -19.54 27.97
N GLN A 64 6.15 -18.76 28.97
CA GLN A 64 7.02 -18.12 29.95
C GLN A 64 8.09 -19.13 30.44
N ARG A 65 9.35 -18.96 30.04
CA ARG A 65 10.47 -19.57 30.76
C ARG A 65 10.61 -18.77 32.06
N LYS A 66 10.09 -19.33 33.14
CA LYS A 66 10.49 -18.98 34.51
C LYS A 66 11.95 -19.37 34.73
#